data_AF-A0A7S0YQ49-F1
#
_entry.id   AF-A0A7S0YQ49-F1
#
_cell.length_a   1.000
_cell.length_b   1.000
_cell.length_c   1.000
_cell.angle_alpha   90.00
_cell.angle_beta   90.00
_cell.angle_gamma   90.00
#
_symmetry.space_group_name_H-M   'P 1'
#
loop_
_entity.id
_entity.type
_entity.pdbx_description
1 polymer ?
#
loop_
_entity_poly.entity_id
_entity_poly.type
_entity_poly.pdbx_seq_one_letter_code
_entity_poly.pdbx_strand_id
1 'polypeptide(L)'
;LGAPLAALVPSVTQWAAQTGSVLPLYAFYSSTLLMISFYGGLASLMPAYISDLFGLRNVGAIHGRLMTAWSAAALIGPNLLSYLRRDSYNGACAALASALPPGAFEGAFGAPVTRLQELVDANTVTIARLLEIAPPGTVDPSPLLYDSTLYACSAMLGVAFVANWAMSPVDKRHFEEE
;
A
#
# COMPACT_ATOMS: atom_id res chain seq x y z
N LEU A 1 -5.50 15.62 0.80
CA LEU A 1 -5.82 15.12 -0.56
C LEU A 1 -5.51 13.62 -0.74
N GLY A 2 -4.36 13.11 -0.26
CA GLY A 2 -4.01 11.69 -0.42
C GLY A 2 -4.95 10.67 0.26
N ALA A 3 -5.41 10.94 1.50
CA ALA A 3 -6.29 10.02 2.23
C ALA A 3 -7.65 9.76 1.55
N PRO A 4 -8.43 10.76 1.11
CA PRO A 4 -9.69 10.50 0.40
C PRO A 4 -9.46 9.88 -0.99
N LEU A 5 -8.37 10.22 -1.68
CA LEU A 5 -8.04 9.60 -2.97
C LEU A 5 -7.69 8.11 -2.78
N ALA A 6 -6.87 7.77 -1.78
CA ALA A 6 -6.50 6.39 -1.47
C ALA A 6 -7.71 5.53 -1.06
N ALA A 7 -8.64 6.11 -0.28
CA ALA A 7 -9.88 5.43 0.11
C ALA A 7 -10.87 5.24 -1.06
N LEU A 8 -10.79 6.07 -2.10
CA LEU A 8 -11.64 5.97 -3.30
C LEU A 8 -11.10 4.97 -4.33
N VAL A 9 -9.80 4.62 -4.28
CA VAL A 9 -9.20 3.67 -5.23
C VAL A 9 -9.92 2.32 -5.27
N PRO A 10 -10.21 1.64 -4.14
CA PRO A 10 -10.89 0.33 -4.14
C PRO A 10 -12.26 0.36 -4.83
N SER A 11 -13.05 1.41 -4.55
CA SER A 11 -14.36 1.59 -5.16
C SER A 11 -14.28 1.85 -6.67
N VAL A 12 -13.29 2.60 -7.14
CA VAL A 12 -13.07 2.84 -8.58
C VAL A 12 -12.57 1.58 -9.27
N THR A 13 -11.73 0.78 -8.61
CA THR A 13 -11.25 -0.50 -9.16
C THR A 13 -12.36 -1.55 -9.27
N GLN A 14 -13.29 -1.60 -8.30
CA GLN A 14 -14.45 -2.50 -8.37
C GLN A 14 -15.40 -2.14 -9.52
N TRP A 15 -15.63 -0.84 -9.76
CA TRP A 15 -16.43 -0.37 -10.90
C TRP A 15 -15.74 -0.61 -12.25
N ALA A 16 -14.42 -0.42 -12.31
CA ALA A 16 -13.60 -0.68 -13.48
C ALA A 16 -13.56 -2.16 -13.88
N ALA A 17 -13.51 -3.07 -12.90
CA ALA A 17 -13.45 -4.51 -13.16
C ALA A 17 -14.74 -5.08 -13.80
N GLN A 18 -15.88 -4.40 -13.63
CA GLN A 18 -17.17 -4.84 -14.17
C GLN A 18 -17.47 -4.30 -15.57
N THR A 19 -16.74 -3.27 -16.02
CA THR A 19 -17.00 -2.59 -17.28
C THR A 19 -15.80 -2.80 -18.21
N GLY A 20 -15.97 -3.52 -19.33
CA GLY A 20 -14.93 -3.70 -20.37
C GLY A 20 -14.58 -2.41 -21.15
N SER A 21 -14.52 -1.27 -20.46
CA SER A 21 -14.34 0.09 -20.98
C SER A 21 -12.91 0.57 -20.79
N VAL A 22 -12.43 1.43 -21.70
CA VAL A 22 -11.10 2.08 -21.64
C VAL A 22 -11.04 3.23 -20.62
N LEU A 23 -12.17 3.60 -20.03
CA LEU A 23 -12.30 4.75 -19.11
C LEU A 23 -11.41 4.66 -17.85
N PRO A 24 -11.25 3.48 -17.19
CA PRO A 24 -10.33 3.31 -16.08
C PRO A 24 -8.86 3.55 -16.45
N LEU A 25 -8.47 3.27 -17.70
CA LEU A 25 -7.10 3.49 -18.18
C LEU A 25 -6.79 5.00 -18.26
N TYR A 26 -7.72 5.80 -18.79
CA TYR A 26 -7.58 7.26 -18.81
C TYR A 26 -7.58 7.86 -17.38
N ALA A 27 -8.40 7.33 -16.47
CA ALA A 27 -8.40 7.73 -15.07
C ALA A 27 -7.05 7.41 -14.38
N PHE A 28 -6.47 6.24 -14.66
CA PHE A 28 -5.15 5.86 -14.16
C PHE A 28 -4.03 6.78 -14.69
N TYR A 29 -4.00 7.06 -15.99
CA TYR A 29 -2.98 7.96 -16.55
C TYR A 29 -3.10 9.39 -16.04
N SER A 30 -4.31 9.94 -16.01
CA SER A 30 -4.54 11.32 -15.53
C SER A 30 -4.19 11.47 -14.04
N SER A 31 -4.59 10.52 -13.19
CA SER A 31 -4.23 10.56 -11.76
C SER A 31 -2.73 10.40 -11.53
N THR A 32 -2.05 9.53 -12.28
CA THR A 32 -0.60 9.33 -12.18
C THR A 32 0.16 10.60 -12.58
N LEU A 33 -0.22 11.23 -13.71
CA LEU A 33 0.39 12.47 -14.17
C LEU A 33 0.21 13.60 -13.14
N LEU A 34 -1.00 13.77 -12.60
CA LEU A 34 -1.26 14.75 -11.55
C LEU A 34 -0.40 14.49 -10.31
N MET A 35 -0.30 13.24 -9.86
CA MET A 35 0.46 12.88 -8.67
C MET A 35 1.96 13.21 -8.84
N ILE A 36 2.53 12.92 -10.01
CA ILE A 36 3.92 13.28 -10.34
C ILE A 36 4.11 14.80 -10.32
N SER A 37 3.16 15.57 -10.90
CA SER A 37 3.22 17.04 -10.87
C SER A 37 3.20 17.60 -9.45
N PHE A 38 2.33 17.08 -8.56
CA PHE A 38 2.32 17.49 -7.16
C PHE A 38 3.60 17.11 -6.41
N TYR A 39 4.19 15.95 -6.72
CA TYR A 39 5.43 15.50 -6.06
C TYR A 39 6.62 16.41 -6.36
N GLY A 40 6.72 16.91 -7.61
CA GLY A 40 7.74 17.89 -7.99
C GLY A 40 7.57 19.24 -7.27
N GLY A 41 6.33 19.68 -7.08
CA GLY A 41 6.02 20.91 -6.34
C GLY A 41 6.31 20.81 -4.84
N LEU A 42 6.14 19.63 -4.23
CA LEU A 42 6.48 19.43 -2.82
C LEU A 42 7.99 19.64 -2.60
N ALA A 43 8.85 19.02 -3.41
CA ALA A 43 10.31 19.11 -3.26
C ALA A 43 10.86 20.55 -3.35
N SER A 44 10.27 21.40 -4.21
CA SER A 44 10.72 22.79 -4.38
C SER A 44 10.30 23.71 -3.23
N LEU A 45 9.19 23.42 -2.55
CA LEU A 45 8.67 24.23 -1.45
C LEU A 45 9.23 23.82 -0.08
N MET A 46 9.83 22.63 0.05
CA MET A 46 10.34 22.11 1.33
C MET A 46 11.31 23.07 2.06
N PRO A 47 12.33 23.67 1.42
CA PRO A 47 13.27 24.53 2.13
C PRO A 47 12.61 25.81 2.66
N ALA A 48 11.71 26.41 1.88
CA ALA A 48 10.95 27.59 2.28
C ALA A 48 9.96 27.29 3.42
N TYR A 49 9.27 26.15 3.36
CA TYR A 49 8.38 25.70 4.42
C TYR A 49 9.12 25.45 5.75
N ILE A 50 10.31 24.83 5.68
CA ILE A 50 11.14 24.59 6.86
C ILE A 50 11.66 25.93 7.42
N SER A 51 12.07 26.88 6.58
CA SER A 51 12.51 28.19 7.06
C SER A 51 11.39 28.97 7.74
N ASP A 52 10.17 28.89 7.24
CA ASP A 52 9.02 29.59 7.81
C ASP A 52 8.63 29.03 9.19
N LEU A 53 8.79 27.71 9.40
CA LEU A 53 8.45 27.04 10.65
C LEU A 53 9.55 27.10 11.72
N PHE A 54 10.82 26.98 11.31
CA PHE A 54 11.96 26.78 12.22
C PHE A 54 12.98 27.92 12.20
N GLY A 55 12.80 28.92 11.34
CA GLY A 55 13.75 30.01 11.13
C GLY A 55 14.93 29.61 10.24
N LEU A 56 15.70 30.61 9.79
CA LEU A 56 16.77 30.44 8.81
C LEU A 56 18.04 29.80 9.36
N ARG A 57 18.26 29.84 10.68
CA ARG A 57 19.52 29.46 11.34
C ARG A 57 19.99 28.03 11.05
N ASN A 58 19.07 27.07 10.98
CA ASN A 58 19.39 25.64 10.87
C ASN A 58 18.62 24.89 9.77
N VAL A 59 18.13 25.58 8.74
CA VAL A 59 17.28 24.99 7.68
C VAL A 59 17.95 23.78 7.02
N GLY A 60 19.24 23.87 6.69
CA GLY A 60 19.98 22.77 6.06
C GLY A 60 20.08 21.52 6.95
N ALA A 61 20.34 21.70 8.24
CA ALA A 61 20.44 20.58 9.19
C ALA A 61 19.07 19.92 9.43
N ILE A 62 17.99 20.72 9.52
CA ILE A 62 16.62 20.21 9.67
C ILE A 62 16.18 19.46 8.41
N HIS A 63 16.44 20.02 7.23
CA HIS A 63 16.15 19.37 5.96
C HIS A 63 16.94 18.07 5.80
N GLY A 64 18.21 18.03 6.21
CA GLY A 64 19.02 16.83 6.22
C GLY A 64 18.42 15.71 7.08
N ARG A 65 17.96 16.03 8.30
CA ARG A 65 17.26 15.05 9.16
C ARG A 65 15.98 14.53 8.52
N LEU A 66 15.20 15.40 7.89
CA LEU A 66 14.00 14.99 7.19
C LEU A 66 14.31 14.02 6.03
N MET A 67 15.35 14.31 5.25
CA MET A 67 15.77 13.42 4.15
C MET A 67 16.23 12.05 4.67
N THR A 68 16.93 11.99 5.81
CA THR A 68 17.28 10.69 6.42
C THR A 68 16.06 9.88 6.85
N ALA A 69 15.03 10.53 7.41
CA ALA A 69 13.77 9.87 7.76
C ALA A 69 13.03 9.37 6.51
N TRP A 70 13.02 10.15 5.43
CA TRP A 70 12.44 9.75 4.16
C TRP A 70 13.18 8.54 3.55
N SER A 71 14.52 8.56 3.54
CA SER A 71 15.31 7.41 3.07
C SER A 71 15.01 6.14 3.87
N ALA A 72 14.87 6.25 5.20
CA ALA A 72 14.48 5.11 6.02
C ALA A 72 13.09 4.58 5.64
N ALA A 73 12.11 5.47 5.44
CA ALA A 73 10.78 5.08 4.98
C ALA A 73 10.79 4.40 3.61
N ALA A 74 11.63 4.88 2.68
CA ALA A 74 11.79 4.30 1.34
C ALA A 74 12.35 2.86 1.38
N LEU A 75 13.21 2.55 2.36
CA LEU A 75 13.74 1.19 2.54
C LEU A 75 12.73 0.25 3.20
N ILE A 76 11.97 0.75 4.18
CA ILE A 76 11.03 -0.06 4.97
C ILE A 76 9.74 -0.34 4.19
N GLY A 77 9.24 0.63 3.42
CA GLY A 77 7.96 0.55 2.73
C GLY A 77 7.77 -0.70 1.86
N PRO A 78 8.67 -1.01 0.92
CA PRO A 78 8.55 -2.18 0.04
C PRO A 78 8.55 -3.51 0.79
N ASN A 79 9.32 -3.61 1.88
CA ASN A 79 9.40 -4.81 2.70
C ASN A 79 8.10 -5.04 3.47
N LEU A 80 7.53 -3.98 4.07
CA LEU A 80 6.25 -4.05 4.76
C LEU A 80 5.11 -4.43 3.80
N LEU A 81 5.07 -3.80 2.62
CA LEU A 81 4.10 -4.12 1.56
C LEU A 81 4.18 -5.59 1.16
N SER A 82 5.39 -6.08 0.89
CA SER A 82 5.62 -7.46 0.47
C SER A 82 5.19 -8.45 1.56
N TYR A 83 5.45 -8.11 2.83
CA TYR A 83 5.03 -8.90 3.98
C TYR A 83 3.50 -8.98 4.09
N LEU A 84 2.81 -7.83 4.11
CA LEU A 84 1.33 -7.77 4.23
C LEU A 84 0.63 -8.48 3.07
N ARG A 85 1.17 -8.32 1.85
CA ARG A 85 0.67 -9.03 0.68
C ARG A 85 0.87 -10.54 0.79
N ARG A 86 2.06 -10.98 1.23
CA ARG A 86 2.36 -12.42 1.39
C ARG A 86 1.47 -13.06 2.45
N ASP A 87 1.25 -12.36 3.56
CA ASP A 87 0.36 -12.81 4.63
C ASP A 87 -1.09 -12.95 4.12
N SER A 88 -1.59 -11.93 3.42
CA SER A 88 -2.93 -11.96 2.80
C SER A 88 -3.05 -13.08 1.74
N TYR A 89 -1.99 -13.32 0.97
CA TYR A 89 -1.93 -14.41 -0.02
C TYR A 89 -1.97 -15.79 0.64
N ASN A 90 -1.18 -15.99 1.69
CA ASN A 90 -1.17 -17.25 2.45
C ASN A 90 -2.54 -17.51 3.09
N GLY A 91 -3.14 -16.48 3.68
CA GLY A 91 -4.50 -16.53 4.24
C GLY A 91 -5.55 -16.90 3.18
N ALA A 92 -5.47 -16.32 1.99
CA ALA A 92 -6.35 -16.66 0.87
C ALA A 92 -6.18 -18.12 0.42
N CYS A 93 -4.95 -18.60 0.29
CA CYS A 93 -4.67 -20.01 -0.02
C CYS A 93 -5.22 -20.96 1.05
N ALA A 94 -5.06 -20.62 2.33
CA ALA A 94 -5.60 -21.41 3.44
C ALA A 94 -7.13 -21.44 3.45
N ALA A 95 -7.77 -20.29 3.22
CA ALA A 95 -9.22 -20.19 3.13
C ALA A 95 -9.76 -21.03 1.96
N LEU A 96 -9.15 -20.92 0.78
CA LEU A 96 -9.51 -21.74 -0.38
C LEU A 96 -9.31 -23.22 -0.11
N ALA A 97 -8.16 -23.62 0.44
CA ALA A 97 -7.87 -25.02 0.76
C ALA A 97 -8.89 -25.61 1.77
N SER A 98 -9.37 -24.81 2.73
CA SER A 98 -10.39 -25.23 3.70
C SER A 98 -11.79 -25.39 3.09
N ALA A 99 -12.08 -24.69 1.99
CA ALA A 99 -13.35 -24.76 1.28
C ALA A 99 -13.42 -25.90 0.24
N LEU A 100 -12.31 -26.61 0.03
CA LEU A 100 -12.25 -27.71 -0.93
C LEU A 100 -13.01 -28.95 -0.44
N PRO A 101 -13.60 -29.74 -1.35
CA PRO A 101 -14.13 -31.06 -1.02
C PRO A 101 -13.05 -31.97 -0.40
N PRO A 102 -13.40 -32.86 0.53
CA PRO A 102 -12.45 -33.79 1.12
C PRO A 102 -11.79 -34.65 0.04
N GLY A 103 -10.45 -34.72 0.05
CA GLY A 103 -9.64 -35.47 -0.92
C GLY A 103 -9.35 -34.73 -2.25
N ALA A 104 -10.00 -33.60 -2.55
CA ALA A 104 -9.76 -32.86 -3.79
C ALA A 104 -8.33 -32.27 -3.84
N PHE A 105 -7.85 -31.74 -2.72
CA PHE A 105 -6.49 -31.20 -2.61
C PHE A 105 -5.43 -32.29 -2.80
N GLU A 106 -5.57 -33.42 -2.12
CA GLU A 106 -4.64 -34.55 -2.24
C GLU A 106 -4.65 -35.15 -3.65
N GLY A 107 -5.83 -35.27 -4.27
CA GLY A 107 -5.95 -35.74 -5.65
C GLY A 107 -5.29 -34.81 -6.67
N ALA A 108 -5.33 -33.50 -6.44
CA ALA A 108 -4.78 -32.51 -7.36
C ALA A 108 -3.26 -32.25 -7.18
N PHE A 109 -2.78 -32.27 -5.93
CA PHE A 109 -1.39 -31.88 -5.61
C PHE A 109 -0.52 -33.04 -5.08
N GLY A 110 -1.10 -34.23 -4.88
CA GLY A 110 -0.35 -35.42 -4.42
C GLY A 110 0.21 -35.29 -3.00
N ALA A 111 -0.29 -34.33 -2.21
CA ALA A 111 0.21 -34.03 -0.88
C ALA A 111 -0.95 -33.62 0.05
N PRO A 112 -0.85 -33.93 1.36
CA PRO A 112 -1.85 -33.52 2.33
C PRO A 112 -1.89 -32.00 2.50
N VAL A 113 -3.06 -31.46 2.85
CA VAL A 113 -3.29 -30.02 3.10
C VAL A 113 -2.36 -29.47 4.19
N THR A 114 -1.84 -30.32 5.08
CA THR A 114 -0.85 -29.93 6.10
C THR A 114 0.45 -29.36 5.51
N ARG A 115 0.81 -29.74 4.28
CA ARG A 115 1.97 -29.21 3.55
C ARG A 115 1.65 -28.01 2.66
N LEU A 116 0.47 -27.42 2.80
CA LEU A 116 0.02 -26.30 1.99
C LEU A 116 1.05 -25.16 1.95
N GLN A 117 1.61 -24.77 3.10
CA GLN A 117 2.54 -23.65 3.17
C GLN A 117 3.83 -23.93 2.37
N GLU A 118 4.38 -25.14 2.47
CA GLU A 118 5.55 -25.56 1.71
C GLU A 118 5.28 -25.54 0.20
N LEU A 119 4.10 -26.03 -0.20
CA LEU A 119 3.69 -26.07 -1.60
C LEU A 119 3.40 -24.67 -2.18
N VAL A 120 2.89 -23.76 -1.34
CA VAL A 120 2.70 -22.35 -1.68
C VAL A 120 4.06 -21.67 -1.85
N ASP A 121 4.98 -21.88 -0.91
CA ASP A 121 6.34 -21.31 -0.99
C ASP A 121 7.14 -21.86 -2.18
N ALA A 122 6.88 -23.10 -2.59
CA ALA A 122 7.45 -23.72 -3.79
C ALA A 122 6.71 -23.33 -5.09
N ASN A 123 5.71 -22.44 -5.06
CA ASN A 123 4.85 -22.07 -6.19
C ASN A 123 4.13 -23.26 -6.86
N THR A 124 4.02 -24.39 -6.18
CA THR A 124 3.31 -25.59 -6.68
C THR A 124 1.79 -25.42 -6.47
N VAL A 125 1.40 -24.76 -5.37
CA VAL A 125 0.03 -24.37 -5.08
C VAL A 125 -0.10 -22.85 -5.25
N THR A 126 -1.01 -22.43 -6.11
CA THR A 126 -1.36 -21.02 -6.31
C THR A 126 -2.87 -20.82 -6.20
N ILE A 127 -3.30 -19.57 -5.97
CA ILE A 127 -4.74 -19.23 -5.94
C ILE A 127 -5.46 -19.73 -7.20
N ALA A 128 -4.86 -19.53 -8.38
CA ALA A 128 -5.43 -20.01 -9.64
C ALA A 128 -5.60 -21.54 -9.66
N ARG A 129 -4.59 -22.29 -9.22
CA ARG A 129 -4.65 -23.76 -9.16
C ARG A 129 -5.66 -24.27 -8.14
N LEU A 130 -5.85 -23.55 -7.04
CA LEU A 130 -6.89 -23.86 -6.04
C LEU A 130 -8.30 -23.57 -6.56
N LEU A 131 -8.47 -22.48 -7.32
CA LEU A 131 -9.75 -22.13 -7.92
C LEU A 131 -10.20 -23.14 -8.99
N GLU A 132 -9.27 -23.77 -9.72
CA GLU A 132 -9.60 -24.83 -10.69
C GLU A 132 -10.28 -26.06 -10.05
N ILE A 133 -9.94 -26.35 -8.79
CA ILE A 133 -10.47 -27.51 -8.05
C ILE A 133 -11.54 -27.12 -7.02
N ALA A 134 -11.85 -25.83 -6.93
CA ALA A 134 -12.82 -25.31 -5.99
C ALA A 134 -14.27 -25.56 -6.46
N PRO A 135 -15.24 -25.61 -5.54
CA PRO A 135 -16.65 -25.71 -5.90
C PRO A 135 -17.11 -24.57 -6.83
N PRO A 136 -18.05 -24.83 -7.75
CA PRO A 136 -18.60 -23.79 -8.62
C PRO A 136 -19.25 -22.68 -7.79
N GLY A 137 -18.87 -21.42 -8.05
CA GLY A 137 -19.33 -20.25 -7.29
C GLY A 137 -18.36 -19.73 -6.23
N THR A 138 -17.19 -20.34 -6.08
CA THR A 138 -16.12 -19.81 -5.22
C THR A 138 -15.63 -18.46 -5.76
N VAL A 139 -15.68 -17.42 -4.93
CA VAL A 139 -15.24 -16.06 -5.29
C VAL A 139 -13.72 -16.00 -5.34
N ASP A 140 -13.16 -15.40 -6.39
CA ASP A 140 -11.71 -15.18 -6.52
C ASP A 140 -11.22 -14.14 -5.50
N PRO A 141 -10.32 -14.51 -4.56
CA PRO A 141 -9.77 -13.58 -3.58
C PRO A 141 -8.64 -12.69 -4.14
N SER A 142 -8.16 -12.93 -5.37
CA SER A 142 -7.04 -12.20 -5.97
C SER A 142 -7.17 -10.66 -5.94
N PRO A 143 -8.36 -10.07 -6.19
CA PRO A 143 -8.54 -8.62 -6.10
C PRO A 143 -8.36 -8.06 -4.68
N LEU A 144 -8.59 -8.88 -3.65
CA LEU A 144 -8.60 -8.47 -2.24
C LEU A 144 -7.22 -8.60 -1.58
N LEU A 145 -6.22 -9.15 -2.28
CA LEU A 145 -4.87 -9.38 -1.73
C LEU A 145 -4.15 -8.11 -1.28
N TYR A 146 -4.57 -6.95 -1.79
CA TYR A 146 -4.01 -5.65 -1.45
C TYR A 146 -4.82 -4.90 -0.41
N ASP A 147 -5.99 -5.38 0.02
CA ASP A 147 -6.85 -4.65 0.95
C ASP A 147 -6.13 -4.37 2.28
N SER A 148 -5.51 -5.38 2.89
CA SER A 148 -4.72 -5.25 4.12
C SER A 148 -3.60 -4.21 3.98
N THR A 149 -2.96 -4.18 2.81
CA THR A 149 -1.94 -3.18 2.50
C THR A 149 -2.56 -1.79 2.43
N LEU A 150 -3.67 -1.63 1.71
CA LEU A 150 -4.32 -0.33 1.52
C LEU A 150 -4.85 0.22 2.84
N TYR A 151 -5.38 -0.63 3.72
CA TYR A 151 -5.76 -0.26 5.08
C TYR A 151 -4.56 0.19 5.91
N ALA A 152 -3.44 -0.53 5.85
CA ALA A 152 -2.21 -0.14 6.54
C ALA A 152 -1.68 1.22 6.04
N CYS A 153 -1.64 1.43 4.72
CA CYS A 153 -1.28 2.71 4.11
C CYS A 153 -2.22 3.85 4.56
N SER A 154 -3.53 3.59 4.59
CA SER A 154 -4.54 4.55 5.03
C SER A 154 -4.32 4.95 6.50
N ALA A 155 -4.07 3.97 7.38
CA ALA A 155 -3.76 4.22 8.78
C ALA A 155 -2.48 5.06 8.95
N MET A 156 -1.42 4.74 8.21
CA MET A 156 -0.18 5.53 8.23
C MET A 156 -0.38 6.97 7.75
N LEU A 157 -1.20 7.17 6.71
CA LEU A 157 -1.57 8.52 6.24
C LEU A 157 -2.40 9.28 7.28
N GLY A 158 -3.26 8.59 8.02
CA GLY A 158 -3.99 9.17 9.15
C GLY A 158 -3.06 9.66 10.26
N VAL A 159 -2.08 8.84 10.65
CA VAL A 159 -1.04 9.23 11.62
C VAL A 159 -0.23 10.41 11.10
N ALA A 160 0.19 10.37 9.83
CA ALA A 160 0.94 11.47 9.21
C ALA A 160 0.12 12.77 9.18
N PHE A 161 -1.18 12.69 8.91
CA PHE A 161 -2.07 13.85 8.96
C PHE A 161 -2.17 14.45 10.36
N VAL A 162 -2.36 13.61 11.39
CA VAL A 162 -2.41 14.06 12.78
C VAL A 162 -1.06 14.65 13.21
N ALA A 163 0.06 14.01 12.86
CA ALA A 163 1.39 14.53 13.14
C ALA A 163 1.64 15.89 12.47
N ASN A 164 1.20 16.04 11.22
CA ASN A 164 1.29 17.31 10.50
C ASN A 164 0.39 18.39 11.11
N TRP A 165 -0.81 18.02 11.56
CA TRP A 165 -1.73 18.95 12.21
C TRP A 165 -1.22 19.40 13.58
N ALA A 166 -0.53 18.52 14.33
CA ALA A 166 0.06 18.84 15.61
C ALA A 166 1.33 19.71 15.52
N MET A 167 1.87 19.94 14.31
CA MET A 167 3.02 20.84 14.14
C MET A 167 2.60 22.30 14.30
N SER A 168 3.29 23.01 15.18
CA SER A 168 3.19 24.46 15.35
C SER A 168 4.52 25.14 15.00
N PRO A 169 4.51 26.40 14.55
CA PRO A 169 5.74 27.17 14.37
C PRO A 169 6.54 27.25 15.67
N VAL A 170 7.86 27.22 15.57
CA VAL A 170 8.75 27.43 16.73
C VAL A 170 8.64 28.89 17.18
N ASP A 171 8.81 29.15 18.48
CA ASP A 171 8.79 30.51 19.03
C ASP A 171 9.86 31.39 18.34
N LYS A 172 9.45 32.60 17.91
CA LYS A 172 10.27 33.59 17.21
C LYS A 172 11.57 33.95 17.92
N ARG A 173 11.66 33.73 19.24
CA ARG A 173 12.90 33.90 20.01
C ARG A 173 14.07 33.02 19.55
N HIS A 174 13.80 31.96 18.79
CA HIS A 174 14.83 31.07 18.23
C HIS A 174 15.22 31.45 16.79
N PHE A 175 14.57 32.46 16.21
CA PHE A 175 14.87 33.02 14.90
C PHE A 175 15.98 34.08 15.12
N GLU A 176 16.89 34.26 14.17
CA GLU A 176 17.87 35.34 14.28
C GLU A 176 17.17 36.70 14.13
N GLU A 177 17.61 37.71 14.88
CA GLU A 177 17.25 39.10 14.59
C GLU A 177 17.93 39.48 13.26
N GLU A 178 17.17 40.08 12.34
CA GLU A 178 17.69 40.61 11.06
C GLU A 178 18.79 41.65 11.25
#